data_AF-A0A838VS42-F1
#
_entry.id   AF-A0A838VS42-F1
#
_cell.length_a   1.000
_cell.length_b   1.000
_cell.length_c   1.000
_cell.angle_alpha   90.00
_cell.angle_beta   90.00
_cell.angle_gamma   90.00
#
_symmetry.space_group_name_H-M   'P 1'
#
loop_
_entity.id
_entity.type
_entity.pdbx_description
1 polymer ?
#
loop_
_entity_poly.entity_id
_entity_poly.type
_entity_poly.pdbx_seq_one_letter_code
_entity_poly.pdbx_strand_id
1 'polypeptide(L)'
;PLHFLKAIAQVQNTYIVAEHPGGIWLVEQHIAHERVLYEQLSDAWQLITAETPIILPQLSTEQVLQLQRIGLDIELFGEQVWVVRTIPAMLQHREDCKEALLELSLGGDMQTAQVAVACRSAIRNGKPLTLEEMQTLLDQWQKTRHPRTCPHGRPIYLPLEESDLARFFRRQWVIGKSHGI
;
A
#
# COMPACT_ATOMS: atom_id res chain seq x y z
N PRO A 1 -17.30 0.41 14.20
CA PRO A 1 -16.25 -0.61 13.95
C PRO A 1 -16.46 -1.24 12.58
N LEU A 2 -15.43 -1.33 11.73
CA LEU A 2 -15.53 -2.18 10.55
C LEU A 2 -15.77 -3.62 11.05
N HIS A 3 -16.83 -4.25 10.54
CA HIS A 3 -17.15 -5.62 10.90
C HIS A 3 -16.03 -6.54 10.41
N PHE A 4 -15.76 -7.61 11.16
CA PHE A 4 -14.74 -8.60 10.81
C PHE A 4 -14.92 -9.09 9.36
N LEU A 5 -13.84 -9.06 8.57
CA LEU A 5 -13.77 -9.67 7.26
C LEU A 5 -13.04 -11.01 7.35
N LYS A 6 -13.56 -12.01 6.65
CA LYS A 6 -12.91 -13.31 6.52
C LYS A 6 -12.42 -13.51 5.09
N ALA A 7 -11.13 -13.71 4.88
CA ALA A 7 -10.58 -14.06 3.57
C ALA A 7 -11.12 -15.43 3.11
N ILE A 8 -11.61 -15.51 1.88
CA ILE A 8 -12.18 -16.73 1.29
C ILE A 8 -11.29 -17.26 0.17
N ALA A 9 -10.89 -16.40 -0.75
CA ALA A 9 -10.09 -16.78 -1.91
C ALA A 9 -9.42 -15.56 -2.55
N GLN A 10 -8.38 -15.84 -3.33
CA GLN A 10 -7.78 -14.89 -4.25
C GLN A 10 -8.30 -15.13 -5.67
N VAL A 11 -8.58 -14.07 -6.41
CA VAL A 11 -9.03 -14.11 -7.80
C VAL A 11 -8.02 -13.36 -8.67
N GLN A 12 -7.55 -14.01 -9.73
CA GLN A 12 -6.57 -13.48 -10.71
C GLN A 12 -5.31 -12.89 -10.04
N ASN A 13 -4.91 -13.43 -8.89
CA ASN A 13 -3.79 -12.93 -8.09
C ASN A 13 -3.83 -11.40 -7.85
N THR A 14 -5.03 -10.83 -7.76
CA THR A 14 -5.26 -9.38 -7.72
C THR A 14 -6.32 -9.01 -6.70
N TYR A 15 -7.42 -9.77 -6.65
CA TYR A 15 -8.53 -9.48 -5.75
C TYR A 15 -8.62 -10.51 -4.64
N ILE A 16 -8.93 -10.05 -3.44
CA ILE A 16 -9.31 -10.89 -2.31
C ILE A 16 -10.84 -10.87 -2.23
N VAL A 17 -11.45 -12.05 -2.29
CA VAL A 17 -12.86 -12.23 -1.95
C VAL A 17 -12.94 -12.43 -0.44
N ALA A 18 -13.67 -11.54 0.23
CA ALA A 18 -13.87 -11.56 1.66
C ALA A 18 -15.36 -11.71 2.01
N GLU A 19 -15.65 -12.57 2.97
CA GLU A 19 -16.97 -12.66 3.61
C GLU A 19 -17.11 -11.50 4.61
N HIS A 20 -18.23 -10.79 4.52
CA HIS A 20 -18.64 -9.73 5.41
C HIS A 20 -20.04 -10.05 5.96
N PRO A 21 -20.40 -9.67 7.20
CA PRO A 21 -21.73 -9.97 7.74
C PRO A 21 -22.90 -9.47 6.88
N GLY A 22 -22.68 -8.41 6.11
CA GLY A 22 -23.66 -7.84 5.17
C GLY A 22 -23.57 -8.35 3.72
N GLY A 23 -22.66 -9.27 3.38
CA GLY A 23 -22.51 -9.76 2.00
C GLY A 23 -21.10 -10.22 1.64
N ILE A 24 -20.69 -9.97 0.39
CA ILE A 24 -19.39 -10.38 -0.14
C ILE A 24 -18.62 -9.14 -0.57
N TRP A 25 -17.37 -9.01 -0.18
CA TRP A 25 -16.53 -7.88 -0.56
C TRP A 25 -15.43 -8.34 -1.50
N LEU A 26 -15.19 -7.57 -2.56
CA LEU A 26 -14.04 -7.74 -3.44
C LEU A 26 -13.03 -6.64 -3.12
N VAL A 27 -11.87 -7.01 -2.58
CA VAL A 27 -10.82 -6.08 -2.14
C VAL A 27 -9.66 -6.15 -3.13
N GLU A 28 -9.18 -5.02 -3.63
CA GLU A 28 -7.98 -4.99 -4.48
C GLU A 28 -6.73 -5.02 -3.59
N GLN A 29 -5.91 -6.07 -3.75
CA GLN A 29 -4.83 -6.38 -2.79
C GLN A 29 -3.69 -5.34 -2.78
N HIS A 30 -3.34 -4.80 -3.94
CA HIS A 30 -2.27 -3.81 -4.07
C HIS A 30 -2.68 -2.51 -3.41
N ILE A 31 -3.88 -2.03 -3.73
CA ILE A 31 -4.44 -0.77 -3.25
C ILE A 31 -4.73 -0.85 -1.75
N ALA A 32 -5.21 -1.99 -1.23
CA ALA A 32 -5.37 -2.20 0.20
C ALA A 32 -4.02 -2.16 0.93
N HIS A 33 -3.00 -2.84 0.39
CA HIS A 33 -1.68 -2.87 1.02
C HIS A 33 -0.98 -1.50 0.94
N GLU A 34 -1.13 -0.77 -0.16
CA GLU A 34 -0.64 0.60 -0.31
C GLU A 34 -1.21 1.52 0.77
N ARG A 35 -2.51 1.42 1.09
CA ARG A 35 -3.13 2.17 2.18
C ARG A 35 -2.53 1.81 3.54
N VAL A 36 -2.31 0.52 3.83
CA VAL A 36 -1.66 0.07 5.07
C VAL A 36 -0.26 0.68 5.20
N LEU A 37 0.58 0.53 4.17
CA LEU A 37 1.97 1.00 4.20
C LEU A 37 2.05 2.53 4.27
N TYR A 38 1.19 3.23 3.54
CA TYR A 38 1.14 4.69 3.60
C TYR A 38 0.85 5.19 5.00
N GLU A 39 -0.13 4.61 5.71
CA GLU A 39 -0.43 5.06 7.08
C GLU A 39 0.69 4.73 8.06
N GLN A 40 1.36 3.58 7.90
CA GLN A 40 2.56 3.26 8.68
C GLN A 40 3.68 4.29 8.45
N LEU A 41 3.90 4.70 7.19
CA LEU A 41 4.88 5.73 6.83
C LEU A 41 4.48 7.12 7.32
N SER A 42 3.19 7.46 7.29
CA SER A 42 2.66 8.71 7.85
C SER A 42 2.81 8.77 9.36
N ASP A 43 2.67 7.63 10.05
CA ASP A 43 2.85 7.55 11.50
C ASP A 43 4.33 7.53 11.89
N ALA A 44 5.18 6.92 11.05
CA ALA A 44 6.61 6.82 11.29
C ALA A 44 7.42 6.80 9.98
N TRP A 45 7.94 7.96 9.57
CA TRP A 45 8.92 8.05 8.49
C TRP A 45 10.31 7.68 9.02
N GLN A 46 10.61 6.39 9.02
CA GLN A 46 11.87 5.86 9.53
C GLN A 46 12.93 5.81 8.43
N LEU A 47 14.05 6.48 8.70
CA LEU A 47 15.27 6.38 7.91
C LEU A 47 16.28 5.50 8.65
N ILE A 48 16.95 4.65 7.89
CA ILE A 48 18.00 3.75 8.37
C ILE A 48 19.26 3.97 7.56
N THR A 49 20.41 3.60 8.11
CA THR A 49 21.65 3.54 7.33
C THR A 49 21.54 2.43 6.27
N ALA A 50 21.83 2.78 5.02
CA ALA A 50 21.90 1.80 3.94
C ALA A 50 23.08 0.84 4.16
N GLU A 51 22.88 -0.45 3.91
CA GLU A 51 23.95 -1.46 4.03
C GLU A 51 25.15 -1.14 3.12
N THR A 52 24.86 -0.60 1.93
CA THR A 52 25.85 -0.04 1.01
C THR A 52 25.41 1.37 0.62
N PRO A 53 26.30 2.38 0.67
CA PRO A 53 25.97 3.73 0.21
C PRO A 53 25.49 3.73 -1.25
N ILE A 54 24.43 4.48 -1.54
CA ILE A 54 23.84 4.53 -2.87
C ILE A 54 24.40 5.72 -3.63
N ILE A 55 24.90 5.46 -4.84
CA ILE A 55 25.50 6.47 -5.71
C ILE A 55 24.47 7.00 -6.70
N LEU A 56 24.21 8.31 -6.65
CA LEU A 56 23.33 9.04 -7.55
C LEU A 56 24.14 10.06 -8.37
N PRO A 57 24.31 9.85 -9.68
CA PRO A 57 24.99 10.81 -10.55
C PRO A 57 24.04 11.92 -11.02
N GLN A 58 24.60 13.09 -11.35
CA GLN A 58 23.95 14.17 -12.11
C GLN A 58 22.66 14.72 -11.47
N LEU A 59 22.59 14.77 -10.13
CA LEU A 59 21.47 15.44 -9.47
C LEU A 59 21.63 16.97 -9.54
N SER A 60 20.54 17.66 -9.85
CA SER A 60 20.45 19.11 -9.71
C SER A 60 20.45 19.53 -8.24
N THR A 61 20.77 20.80 -7.97
CA THR A 61 20.68 21.36 -6.61
C THR A 61 19.29 21.19 -6.01
N GLU A 62 18.23 21.33 -6.81
CA GLU A 62 16.85 21.16 -6.37
C GLU A 62 16.55 19.72 -5.95
N GLN A 63 17.03 18.74 -6.72
CA GLN A 63 16.88 17.31 -6.41
C GLN A 63 17.58 16.93 -5.10
N VAL A 64 18.78 17.46 -4.87
CA VAL A 64 19.53 17.23 -3.62
C VAL A 64 18.80 17.85 -2.44
N LEU A 65 18.38 19.11 -2.55
CA LEU A 65 17.60 19.79 -1.51
C LEU A 65 16.29 19.06 -1.22
N GLN A 66 15.69 18.45 -2.23
CA GLN A 66 14.47 17.67 -2.08
C GLN A 66 14.72 16.39 -1.27
N LEU A 67 15.78 15.63 -1.57
CA LEU A 67 16.16 14.46 -0.78
C LEU A 67 16.51 14.82 0.67
N GLN A 68 17.21 15.94 0.89
CA GLN A 68 17.50 16.46 2.23
C GLN A 68 16.22 16.85 2.99
N ARG A 69 15.24 17.45 2.30
CA ARG A 69 13.96 17.86 2.90
C ARG A 69 13.14 16.68 3.44
N ILE A 70 13.24 15.52 2.80
CA ILE A 70 12.63 14.28 3.29
C ILE A 70 13.56 13.50 4.25
N GLY A 71 14.65 14.14 4.69
CA GLY A 71 15.52 13.69 5.78
C GLY A 71 16.69 12.81 5.35
N LEU A 72 16.90 12.55 4.06
CA LEU A 72 17.99 11.68 3.62
C LEU A 72 19.34 12.36 3.81
N ASP A 73 20.28 11.62 4.39
CA ASP A 73 21.71 11.94 4.42
C ASP A 73 22.30 11.74 3.02
N ILE A 74 22.54 12.86 2.34
CA ILE A 74 23.12 12.93 1.00
C ILE A 74 24.26 13.95 0.98
N GLU A 75 25.42 13.52 0.47
CA GLU A 75 26.62 14.35 0.37
C GLU A 75 27.28 14.23 -1.01
N LEU A 76 28.02 15.28 -1.38
CA LEU A 76 28.76 15.31 -2.64
C LEU A 76 30.02 14.44 -2.52
N PHE A 77 30.23 13.56 -3.51
CA PHE A 77 31.37 12.66 -3.61
C PHE A 77 31.99 12.75 -5.01
N GLY A 78 32.82 13.76 -5.24
CA GLY A 78 33.46 14.02 -6.54
C GLY A 78 32.67 14.98 -7.43
N GLU A 79 32.90 14.92 -8.74
CA GLU A 79 32.25 15.81 -9.70
C GLU A 79 30.84 15.32 -10.06
N GLN A 80 29.80 16.04 -9.60
CA GLN A 80 28.38 15.75 -9.86
C GLN A 80 27.93 14.33 -9.46
N VAL A 81 28.60 13.72 -8.50
CA VAL A 81 28.25 12.41 -7.96
C VAL A 81 27.89 12.57 -6.50
N TRP A 82 26.75 12.02 -6.10
CA TRP A 82 26.23 12.12 -4.74
C TRP A 82 26.16 10.75 -4.09
N VAL A 83 26.53 10.69 -2.81
CA VAL A 83 26.43 9.52 -1.95
C VAL A 83 25.23 9.71 -1.04
N VAL A 84 24.32 8.74 -1.04
CA VAL A 84 23.22 8.64 -0.07
C VAL A 84 23.55 7.57 0.96
N ARG A 85 23.53 7.94 2.25
CA ARG A 85 23.88 7.05 3.37
C ARG A 85 22.68 6.53 4.13
N THR A 86 21.55 7.25 4.08
CA THR A 86 20.31 6.81 4.73
C THR A 86 19.18 6.66 3.71
N ILE A 87 18.33 5.66 3.92
CA ILE A 87 17.17 5.36 3.09
C ILE A 87 15.92 5.12 3.93
N PRO A 88 14.72 5.33 3.38
CA PRO A 88 13.49 4.84 3.99
C PRO A 88 13.59 3.34 4.30
N ALA A 89 13.25 2.94 5.52
CA ALA A 89 13.41 1.56 5.98
C ALA A 89 12.73 0.53 5.07
N MET A 90 11.56 0.87 4.51
CA MET A 90 10.82 0.00 3.58
C MET A 90 11.55 -0.26 2.25
N LEU A 91 12.60 0.50 1.93
CA LEU A 91 13.40 0.32 0.72
C LEU A 91 14.68 -0.51 0.93
N GLN A 92 15.01 -0.93 2.17
CA GLN A 92 16.31 -1.54 2.51
C GLN A 92 16.71 -2.71 1.61
N HIS A 93 15.77 -3.62 1.35
CA HIS A 93 16.04 -4.87 0.63
C HIS A 93 15.47 -4.85 -0.80
N ARG A 94 15.22 -3.65 -1.34
CA ARG A 94 14.69 -3.50 -2.69
C ARG A 94 15.80 -3.37 -3.70
N GLU A 95 15.76 -4.20 -4.74
CA GLU A 95 16.69 -4.13 -5.86
C GLU A 95 16.60 -2.79 -6.61
N ASP A 96 15.41 -2.19 -6.66
CA ASP A 96 15.14 -0.91 -7.33
C ASP A 96 15.29 0.32 -6.40
N CYS A 97 16.02 0.19 -5.28
CA CYS A 97 16.18 1.27 -4.29
C CYS A 97 16.77 2.54 -4.92
N LYS A 98 17.77 2.40 -5.79
CA LYS A 98 18.40 3.54 -6.48
C LYS A 98 17.38 4.31 -7.32
N GLU A 99 16.56 3.61 -8.09
CA GLU A 99 15.50 4.20 -8.90
C GLU A 99 14.43 4.85 -8.02
N ALA A 100 14.16 4.29 -6.84
CA ALA A 100 13.24 4.89 -5.87
C ALA A 100 13.76 6.23 -5.39
N LEU A 101 15.06 6.32 -5.06
CA LEU A 101 15.66 7.57 -4.63
C LEU A 101 15.67 8.63 -5.74
N LEU A 102 15.90 8.22 -6.99
CA LEU A 102 15.78 9.13 -8.14
C LEU A 102 14.36 9.67 -8.29
N GLU A 103 13.35 8.82 -8.15
CA GLU A 103 11.94 9.23 -8.17
C GLU A 103 11.60 10.19 -7.02
N LEU A 104 12.08 9.90 -5.80
CA LEU A 104 11.91 10.76 -4.64
C LEU A 104 12.58 12.13 -4.81
N SER A 105 13.70 12.19 -5.52
CA SER A 105 14.39 13.45 -5.84
C SER A 105 13.58 14.39 -6.74
N LEU A 106 12.65 13.82 -7.52
CA LEU A 106 11.72 14.55 -8.40
C LEU A 106 10.37 14.83 -7.71
N GLY A 107 10.16 14.28 -6.53
CA GLY A 107 8.91 14.36 -5.77
C GLY A 107 8.66 15.73 -5.12
N GLY A 108 7.46 15.86 -4.54
CA GLY A 108 6.99 17.08 -3.88
C GLY A 108 7.36 17.18 -2.41
N ASP A 109 6.39 17.06 -1.52
CA ASP A 109 6.60 17.14 -0.07
C ASP A 109 6.83 15.75 0.56
N MET A 110 6.93 15.71 1.89
CA MET A 110 7.04 14.46 2.66
C MET A 110 5.87 13.51 2.37
N GLN A 111 4.66 14.05 2.21
CA GLN A 111 3.48 13.24 1.90
C GLN A 111 3.65 12.54 0.55
N THR A 112 4.12 13.26 -0.47
CA THR A 112 4.40 12.70 -1.79
C THR A 112 5.45 11.58 -1.72
N ALA A 113 6.50 11.76 -0.92
CA ALA A 113 7.51 10.73 -0.69
C ALA A 113 6.94 9.47 -0.01
N GLN A 114 6.10 9.64 1.01
CA GLN A 114 5.42 8.53 1.70
C GLN A 114 4.51 7.74 0.75
N VAL A 115 3.76 8.43 -0.12
CA VAL A 115 2.94 7.77 -1.14
C VAL A 115 3.79 6.97 -2.12
N ALA A 116 4.89 7.56 -2.63
CA ALA A 116 5.79 6.88 -3.56
C ALA A 116 6.43 5.62 -2.94
N VAL A 117 6.92 5.72 -1.70
CA VAL A 117 7.50 4.55 -0.98
C VAL A 117 6.45 3.49 -0.70
N ALA A 118 5.24 3.87 -0.27
CA ALA A 118 4.13 2.93 -0.06
C ALA A 118 3.78 2.17 -1.34
N CYS A 119 3.60 2.88 -2.46
CA CYS A 119 3.24 2.30 -3.75
C CYS A 119 4.30 1.32 -4.26
N ARG A 120 5.59 1.66 -4.13
CA ARG A 120 6.70 0.77 -4.49
C ARG A 120 6.74 -0.48 -3.63
N SER A 121 6.50 -0.33 -2.34
CA SER A 121 6.62 -1.38 -1.33
C SER A 121 5.39 -2.28 -1.23
N ALA A 122 4.25 -1.83 -1.77
CA ALA A 122 3.00 -2.58 -1.78
C ALA A 122 3.11 -3.90 -2.57
N ILE A 123 2.20 -4.82 -2.25
CA ILE A 123 2.09 -6.12 -2.93
C ILE A 123 1.76 -5.84 -4.39
N ARG A 124 2.52 -6.40 -5.33
CA ARG A 124 2.24 -6.22 -6.76
C ARG A 124 1.03 -7.07 -7.19
N ASN A 125 0.28 -6.58 -8.16
CA ASN A 125 -0.72 -7.38 -8.85
C ASN A 125 -0.05 -8.56 -9.57
N GLY A 126 -0.71 -9.71 -9.54
CA GLY A 126 -0.14 -10.96 -10.03
C GLY A 126 0.57 -11.78 -8.94
N LYS A 127 0.87 -11.20 -7.76
CA LYS A 127 1.46 -11.95 -6.65
C LYS A 127 0.41 -12.88 -6.02
N PRO A 128 0.62 -14.22 -6.03
CA PRO A 128 -0.25 -15.14 -5.31
C PRO A 128 -0.10 -14.93 -3.80
N LEU A 129 -1.20 -15.01 -3.06
CA LEU A 129 -1.25 -14.89 -1.60
C LEU A 129 -1.87 -16.16 -1.00
N THR A 130 -1.30 -16.62 0.11
CA THR A 130 -1.92 -17.62 0.97
C THR A 130 -3.14 -17.03 1.69
N LEU A 131 -4.03 -17.89 2.22
CA LEU A 131 -5.17 -17.43 3.03
C LEU A 131 -4.75 -16.64 4.27
N GLU A 132 -3.64 -17.01 4.89
CA GLU A 132 -3.08 -16.30 6.04
C GLU A 132 -2.57 -14.91 5.66
N GLU A 133 -1.86 -14.77 4.55
CA GLU A 133 -1.41 -13.46 4.04
C GLU A 133 -2.59 -12.57 3.65
N MET A 134 -3.62 -13.15 3.01
CA MET A 134 -4.85 -12.42 2.70
C MET A 134 -5.55 -11.92 3.95
N GLN A 135 -5.75 -12.79 4.95
CA GLN A 135 -6.40 -12.41 6.21
C GLN A 135 -5.60 -11.34 6.94
N THR A 136 -4.27 -11.48 7.00
CA THR A 136 -3.38 -10.49 7.62
C THR A 136 -3.52 -9.12 6.94
N LEU A 137 -3.55 -9.08 5.61
CA LEU A 137 -3.75 -7.84 4.87
C LEU A 137 -5.11 -7.21 5.19
N LEU A 138 -6.19 -8.00 5.19
CA LEU A 138 -7.52 -7.50 5.55
C LEU A 138 -7.53 -6.93 6.98
N ASP A 139 -6.98 -7.65 7.95
CA ASP A 139 -6.94 -7.22 9.35
C ASP A 139 -6.13 -5.94 9.55
N GLN A 140 -5.03 -5.76 8.82
CA GLN A 140 -4.23 -4.54 8.83
C GLN A 140 -4.99 -3.39 8.15
N TRP A 141 -5.56 -3.64 6.97
CA TRP A 141 -6.28 -2.64 6.19
C TRP A 141 -7.51 -2.11 6.94
N GLN A 142 -8.28 -2.97 7.62
CA GLN A 142 -9.45 -2.56 8.39
C GLN A 142 -9.11 -1.64 9.58
N LYS A 143 -7.85 -1.60 10.02
CA LYS A 143 -7.38 -0.72 11.11
C LYS A 143 -6.93 0.66 10.62
N THR A 144 -6.86 0.86 9.30
CA THR A 144 -6.44 2.14 8.72
C THR A 144 -7.50 3.23 8.94
N ARG A 145 -7.04 4.49 9.05
CA ARG A 145 -7.87 5.70 9.22
C ARG A 145 -8.75 5.95 8.01
N HIS A 146 -8.27 5.64 6.81
CA HIS A 146 -8.99 5.86 5.55
C HIS A 146 -9.14 4.57 4.73
N PRO A 147 -9.95 3.60 5.20
CA PRO A 147 -10.02 2.28 4.58
C PRO A 147 -10.79 2.26 3.25
N ARG A 148 -11.49 3.34 2.87
CA ARG A 148 -12.32 3.36 1.66
C ARG A 148 -11.54 3.71 0.40
N THR A 149 -10.53 4.56 0.53
CA THR A 149 -9.77 5.09 -0.61
C THR A 149 -8.29 4.97 -0.38
N CYS A 150 -7.52 4.70 -1.44
CA CYS A 150 -6.06 4.73 -1.37
C CYS A 150 -5.53 6.17 -1.29
N PRO A 151 -4.22 6.37 -1.06
CA PRO A 151 -3.62 7.71 -1.04
C PRO A 151 -3.84 8.50 -2.34
N HIS A 152 -4.04 7.82 -3.47
CA HIS A 152 -4.38 8.42 -4.78
C HIS A 152 -5.89 8.61 -5.02
N GLY A 153 -6.74 8.27 -4.05
CA GLY A 153 -8.21 8.46 -4.13
C GLY A 153 -8.99 7.32 -4.81
N ARG A 154 -8.34 6.23 -5.24
CA ARG A 154 -9.04 5.07 -5.83
C ARG A 154 -9.80 4.28 -4.75
N PRO A 155 -10.98 3.72 -5.06
CA PRO A 155 -11.67 2.83 -4.13
C PRO A 155 -10.85 1.56 -3.87
N ILE A 156 -10.80 1.12 -2.61
CA ILE A 156 -10.04 -0.08 -2.21
C ILE A 156 -10.85 -1.37 -2.40
N TYR A 157 -12.17 -1.29 -2.22
CA TYR A 157 -13.05 -2.45 -2.25
C TYR A 157 -14.38 -2.14 -2.94
N LEU A 158 -14.99 -3.19 -3.48
CA LEU A 158 -16.35 -3.22 -3.98
C LEU A 158 -17.20 -4.10 -3.05
N PRO A 159 -18.13 -3.53 -2.28
CA PRO A 159 -19.10 -4.31 -1.53
C PRO A 159 -20.20 -4.83 -2.44
N LEU A 160 -20.49 -6.13 -2.37
CA LEU A 160 -21.71 -6.76 -2.88
C LEU A 160 -22.60 -7.03 -1.67
N GLU A 161 -23.40 -6.03 -1.33
CA GLU A 161 -24.32 -6.10 -0.20
C GLU A 161 -25.41 -7.16 -0.45
N GLU A 162 -25.93 -7.73 0.62
CA GLU A 162 -26.95 -8.76 0.56
C GLU A 162 -28.19 -8.31 -0.22
N SER A 163 -28.61 -7.06 -0.03
CA SER A 163 -29.77 -6.49 -0.74
C SER A 163 -29.54 -6.45 -2.26
N ASP A 164 -28.32 -6.17 -2.71
CA ASP A 164 -27.95 -6.15 -4.11
C ASP A 164 -27.93 -7.56 -4.69
N LEU A 165 -27.38 -8.53 -3.96
CA LEU A 165 -27.38 -9.94 -4.34
C LEU A 165 -28.81 -10.49 -4.41
N ALA A 166 -29.63 -10.23 -3.39
CA ALA A 166 -31.04 -10.61 -3.32
C ALA A 166 -31.82 -10.09 -4.52
N ARG A 167 -31.66 -8.79 -4.84
CA ARG A 167 -32.26 -8.15 -6.01
C ARG A 167 -31.80 -8.81 -7.31
N PHE A 168 -30.50 -9.03 -7.48
CA PHE A 168 -29.93 -9.64 -8.68
C PHE A 168 -30.48 -11.05 -8.94
N PHE A 169 -30.54 -11.88 -7.90
CA PHE A 169 -31.08 -13.24 -7.99
C PHE A 169 -32.60 -13.34 -7.89
N ARG A 170 -33.32 -12.22 -7.76
CA ARG A 170 -34.78 -12.14 -7.59
C ARG A 170 -35.28 -13.01 -6.43
N ARG A 171 -34.57 -12.97 -5.30
CA ARG A 171 -34.92 -13.69 -4.08
C ARG A 171 -34.98 -12.74 -2.90
N GLN A 172 -35.76 -13.06 -1.88
CA GLN A 172 -35.77 -12.34 -0.60
C GLN A 172 -34.87 -13.11 0.38
N TRP A 173 -33.55 -12.90 0.33
CA TRP A 173 -32.65 -13.50 1.32
C TRP A 173 -32.45 -12.55 2.51
N VAL A 174 -32.35 -13.15 3.70
CA VAL A 174 -31.71 -12.57 4.88
C VAL A 174 -30.74 -13.63 5.42
N ILE A 175 -29.43 -13.46 5.27
CA ILE A 175 -28.40 -14.38 5.75
C ILE A 175 -28.57 -14.50 7.26
N GLY A 176 -28.82 -15.73 7.75
CA GLY A 176 -29.11 -16.01 9.15
C GLY A 176 -30.60 -16.13 9.52
N LYS A 177 -31.52 -15.88 8.59
CA LYS A 177 -32.92 -16.32 8.69
C LYS A 177 -33.22 -17.24 7.52
N SER A 178 -32.94 -18.53 7.70
CA SER A 178 -33.53 -19.55 6.86
C SER A 178 -35.03 -19.31 6.84
N HIS A 179 -35.59 -19.24 5.64
CA HIS A 179 -37.04 -19.29 5.46
C HIS A 179 -37.45 -20.66 6.00
N GLY A 180 -38.02 -20.67 7.20
CA GLY A 180 -38.84 -21.78 7.65
C GLY A 180 -40.13 -21.76 6.87
N ILE A 181 -40.10 -22.31 5.65
CA ILE A 181 -41.18 -23.04 4.97
C ILE A 181 -40.50 -24.08 4.07
#